data_AF-A0A7Z9F2I0-F1
#
_entry.id   AF-A0A7Z9F2I0-F1
#
_cell.length_a   1.000
_cell.length_b   1.000
_cell.length_c   1.000
_cell.angle_alpha   90.00
_cell.angle_beta   90.00
_cell.angle_gamma   90.00
#
_symmetry.space_group_name_H-M   'P 1'
#
loop_
_entity.id
_entity.type
_entity.pdbx_description
1 polymer ?
#
loop_
_entity_poly.entity_id
_entity_poly.type
_entity_poly.pdbx_seq_one_letter_code
_entity_poly.pdbx_strand_id
1 'polypeptide(L)' 'AGIDKGSGNPLAEKVATIPRARIKEIAETKMRDLNAADIEGAMRIIEGTARSMGIQVS' A
#
# COMPACT_ATOMS: atom_id res chain seq x y z
N ALA A 1 -15.39 21.51 5.20
CA ALA A 1 -14.01 21.12 4.83
C ALA A 1 -13.22 20.97 6.12
N GLY A 2 -13.14 19.75 6.65
CA GLY A 2 -12.55 19.48 7.97
C GLY A 2 -11.80 18.16 7.91
N ILE A 3 -10.61 18.20 7.32
CA ILE A 3 -9.66 17.08 7.39
C ILE A 3 -8.60 17.56 8.38
N ASP A 4 -8.98 17.57 9.65
CA ASP A 4 -8.08 17.87 10.76
C ASP A 4 -7.01 16.79 10.83
N LYS A 5 -5.77 17.22 10.61
CA LYS A 5 -4.50 16.48 10.75
C LYS A 5 -4.17 15.53 9.59
N GLY A 6 -3.76 16.13 8.48
CA GLY A 6 -2.71 15.52 7.65
C GLY A 6 -1.43 15.37 8.48
N SER A 7 -0.88 14.17 8.52
CA SER A 7 0.47 13.85 9.00
C SER A 7 0.71 13.89 10.52
N GLY A 8 0.06 12.98 11.25
CA GLY A 8 0.75 12.31 12.37
C GLY A 8 1.76 11.34 11.76
N ASN A 9 3.00 11.79 11.63
CA ASN A 9 4.17 11.14 11.01
C ASN A 9 4.01 9.61 10.76
N PRO A 10 3.43 9.17 9.61
CA PRO A 10 3.11 7.76 9.36
C PRO A 10 4.35 6.86 9.35
N LEU A 11 5.51 7.45 9.06
CA LEU A 11 6.80 6.75 9.04
C LEU A 11 7.36 6.48 10.45
N ALA A 12 6.85 7.16 11.49
CA ALA A 12 7.35 7.04 12.86
C ALA A 12 6.70 5.89 13.64
N GLU A 13 5.45 5.54 13.35
CA GLU A 13 4.76 4.41 13.96
C GLU A 13 4.44 3.38 12.86
N LYS A 14 5.03 2.19 12.93
CA LYS A 14 4.65 1.09 12.03
C LYS A 14 3.19 0.72 12.30
N VAL A 15 2.29 1.19 11.44
CA VAL A 15 0.84 1.12 11.65
C VAL A 15 0.31 -0.31 11.51
N ALA A 16 0.93 -1.12 10.65
CA ALA A 16 0.58 -2.54 10.47
C ALA A 16 1.69 -3.29 9.72
N THR A 17 1.65 -4.63 9.77
CA THR A 17 2.41 -5.50 8.86
C THR A 17 1.44 -6.30 8.02
N ILE A 18 1.66 -6.37 6.71
CA ILE A 18 0.85 -7.19 5.80
C ILE A 18 1.74 -8.16 5.01
N PRO A 19 1.33 -9.44 4.88
CA PRO A 19 2.11 -10.41 4.13
C PRO A 19 2.04 -10.16 2.62
N ARG A 20 3.07 -10.54 1.89
CA ARG A 20 3.09 -10.46 0.41
C ARG A 20 1.93 -11.16 -0.28
N ALA A 21 1.42 -12.25 0.29
CA ALA A 21 0.23 -12.92 -0.23
C ALA A 21 -0.97 -11.96 -0.32
N ARG A 22 -1.16 -11.13 0.71
CA ARG A 22 -2.24 -10.14 0.74
C ARG A 22 -2.01 -8.98 -0.22
N ILE A 23 -0.75 -8.57 -0.42
CA ILE A 23 -0.40 -7.60 -1.46
C ILE A 23 -0.80 -8.13 -2.84
N LYS A 24 -0.54 -9.41 -3.11
CA LYS A 24 -0.91 -10.06 -4.37
C LYS A 24 -2.43 -10.08 -4.58
N GLU A 25 -3.21 -10.48 -3.57
CA GLU A 25 -4.68 -10.45 -3.65
C GLU A 25 -5.23 -9.04 -3.92
N ILE A 26 -4.66 -8.03 -3.24
CA ILE A 26 -5.04 -6.62 -3.45
C ILE A 26 -4.67 -6.18 -4.87
N ALA A 27 -3.48 -6.55 -5.35
CA ALA A 27 -2.99 -6.24 -6.68
C ALA A 27 -3.88 -6.88 -7.77
N GLU A 28 -4.27 -8.14 -7.61
CA GLU A 28 -5.19 -8.84 -8.53
C GLU A 28 -6.57 -8.18 -8.56
N THR A 29 -7.10 -7.82 -7.39
CA THR A 29 -8.41 -7.16 -7.27
C THR A 29 -8.40 -5.77 -7.90
N LYS A 30 -7.33 -4.99 -7.68
CA LYS A 30 -7.17 -3.63 -8.21
C LYS A 30 -6.52 -3.57 -9.59
N MET A 31 -6.14 -4.70 -10.19
CA MET A 31 -5.37 -4.70 -11.45
C MET A 31 -6.06 -3.89 -12.56
N ARG A 32 -7.39 -3.92 -12.60
CA ARG A 32 -8.19 -3.16 -13.58
C ARG A 32 -8.17 -1.65 -13.35
N ASP A 33 -7.86 -1.21 -12.14
CA ASP A 33 -7.79 0.20 -11.72
C ASP A 33 -6.35 0.74 -11.72
N LEU A 34 -5.35 -0.14 -11.89
CA LEU A 34 -3.94 0.19 -11.85
C LEU A 34 -3.36 0.27 -13.27
N ASN A 35 -2.44 1.19 -13.49
CA ASN A 35 -1.66 1.28 -14.73
C ASN A 35 -0.47 0.29 -14.76
N ALA A 36 -0.62 -0.87 -14.14
CA ALA A 36 0.45 -1.87 -14.08
C ALA A 36 0.45 -2.74 -15.34
N ALA A 37 1.64 -3.08 -15.85
CA ALA A 37 1.79 -3.98 -16.99
C ALA A 37 1.56 -5.46 -16.62
N ASP A 38 1.85 -5.83 -15.37
CA ASP A 38 1.72 -7.18 -14.83
C ASP A 38 1.39 -7.14 -13.32
N ILE A 39 1.09 -8.30 -12.75
CA ILE A 39 0.77 -8.44 -11.33
C ILE A 39 1.95 -8.02 -10.45
N GLU A 40 3.19 -8.27 -10.84
CA GLU A 40 4.36 -7.85 -10.06
C GLU A 40 4.49 -6.32 -9.98
N GLY A 41 4.21 -5.63 -11.08
CA GLY A 41 4.16 -4.17 -11.15
C GLY A 41 3.02 -3.61 -10.29
N ALA A 42 1.85 -4.24 -10.33
CA ALA A 42 0.73 -3.88 -9.46
C ALA A 42 1.09 -4.08 -7.99
N MET A 43 1.75 -5.19 -7.64
CA MET A 43 2.25 -5.43 -6.29
C MET A 43 3.22 -4.33 -5.87
N ARG A 44 4.18 -3.92 -6.71
CA ARG A 44 5.12 -2.81 -6.39
C ARG A 44 4.41 -1.48 -6.13
N ILE A 45 3.36 -1.15 -6.87
CA ILE A 45 2.56 0.06 -6.65
C ILE A 45 1.88 0.02 -5.27
N ILE A 46 1.30 -1.14 -4.92
CA ILE A 46 0.66 -1.33 -3.62
C ILE A 46 1.68 -1.36 -2.49
N GLU A 47 2.84 -2.01 -2.66
CA GLU A 47 3.96 -2.01 -1.71
C GLU A 47 4.49 -0.58 -1.45
N GLY A 48 4.63 0.24 -2.50
CA GLY A 48 5.04 1.63 -2.38
C GLY A 48 4.06 2.47 -1.56
N THR A 49 2.77 2.24 -1.76
CA THR A 49 1.70 2.88 -0.98
C THR A 49 1.69 2.40 0.47
N ALA A 50 1.83 1.09 0.69
CA ALA A 50 1.95 0.52 2.03
C ALA A 50 3.13 1.15 2.79
N ARG A 51 4.28 1.27 2.14
CA ARG A 51 5.48 1.89 2.73
C ARG A 51 5.28 3.36 3.10
N SER A 52 4.63 4.16 2.24
CA SER A 52 4.39 5.59 2.55
C SER A 52 3.40 5.79 3.69
N MET A 53 2.51 4.81 3.91
CA MET A 53 1.58 4.77 5.03
C MET A 53 2.18 4.15 6.31
N GLY A 54 3.46 3.76 6.30
CA GLY A 54 4.11 3.13 7.47
C GLY A 54 3.76 1.65 7.67
N ILE A 55 3.22 0.98 6.65
CA ILE A 55 2.90 -0.44 6.69
C ILE A 55 4.10 -1.25 6.22
N GLN A 56 4.55 -2.20 7.04
CA GLN A 56 5.63 -3.12 6.67
C GLN A 56 5.07 -4.28 5.84
N VAL A 57 5.75 -4.58 4.73
CA VAL A 57 5.43 -5.76 3.92
C VAL A 57 6.39 -6.88 4.30
N SER A 58 5.86 -8.08 4.59
CA SER A 58 6.63 -9.28 4.99
C SER A 58 6.43 -10.44 4.02
#